data_AF-A0AAW0B3Q4-F1
#
_entry.id   AF-A0AAW0B3Q4-F1
#
_cell.length_a   1.000
_cell.length_b   1.000
_cell.length_c   1.000
_cell.angle_alpha   90.00
_cell.angle_beta   90.00
_cell.angle_gamma   90.00
#
_symmetry.space_group_name_H-M   'P 1'
#
loop_
_entity.id
_entity.type
_entity.pdbx_description
1 polymer ?
#
loop_
_entity_poly.entity_id
_entity_poly.type
_entity_poly.pdbx_seq_one_letter_code
_entity_poly.pdbx_strand_id
1 'polypeptide(L)'
;MGNRGGTTAITWIRRDDTLEEGLIYGTHAGHLVFCRLNEQKVEETECLILNQPSEMTSITYDSATNRLLATNRFGTVALFGIDPTTMRVVNDYWARCIKASIPRAAGFNTQRQIVVFGIHDARFLLELGKGDLIGTPDTHGILIGHVTWDGTKSVYCVDTILGGAALYRSSDNAKIQEFIVPRRKEQAFPKQVAFAEGDKVIISGSDHGLVYVFDRRTGRHIQVLETGTDSWVQSVAATSVTGTSTIFAGQALPGEGDNKIFVFKRAGIREVTTGILGRIVAHLKLIGQVIVLLAAMTAVYQNFLWRFFLLSHYIRVE
;
A
#
# COMPACT_ATOMS: atom_id res chain seq x y z
N MET A 1 -25.36 13.62 -2.03
CA MET A 1 -24.65 12.65 -1.16
C MET A 1 -25.54 11.42 -1.02
N GLY A 2 -25.02 10.21 -1.13
CA GLY A 2 -25.82 8.99 -0.97
C GLY A 2 -26.33 8.82 0.46
N ASN A 3 -27.32 7.93 0.66
CA ASN A 3 -27.98 7.68 1.96
C ASN A 3 -27.03 7.20 3.09
N ARG A 4 -25.76 6.92 2.79
CA ARG A 4 -24.77 6.34 3.71
C ARG A 4 -23.65 7.32 4.13
N GLY A 5 -23.78 8.61 3.78
CA GLY A 5 -22.74 9.63 4.04
C GLY A 5 -21.58 9.60 3.03
N GLY A 6 -20.58 10.46 3.26
CA GLY A 6 -19.37 10.52 2.41
C GLY A 6 -18.45 9.31 2.62
N THR A 7 -17.69 8.94 1.59
CA THR A 7 -16.65 7.92 1.67
C THR A 7 -15.43 8.45 2.42
N THR A 8 -14.96 7.73 3.43
CA THR A 8 -13.88 8.16 4.34
C THR A 8 -12.67 7.25 4.31
N ALA A 9 -12.85 5.99 3.90
CA ALA A 9 -11.76 5.03 3.69
C ALA A 9 -12.06 4.16 2.48
N ILE A 10 -11.03 3.68 1.78
CA ILE A 10 -11.18 2.85 0.59
C ILE A 10 -9.94 1.97 0.43
N THR A 11 -10.14 0.71 0.03
CA THR A 11 -9.05 -0.19 -0.32
C THR A 11 -9.44 -1.08 -1.49
N TRP A 12 -8.45 -1.46 -2.27
CA TRP A 12 -8.59 -2.44 -3.34
C TRP A 12 -8.39 -3.84 -2.79
N ILE A 13 -9.20 -4.78 -3.27
CA ILE A 13 -8.92 -6.21 -3.19
C ILE A 13 -8.39 -6.61 -4.56
N ARG A 14 -7.10 -6.93 -4.59
CA ARG A 14 -6.43 -7.47 -5.77
C ARG A 14 -5.56 -8.63 -5.35
N ARG A 15 -5.54 -9.66 -6.17
CA ARG A 15 -4.64 -10.81 -6.02
C ARG A 15 -3.95 -11.06 -7.35
N ASP A 16 -2.74 -11.59 -7.27
CA ASP A 16 -1.96 -11.94 -8.46
C ASP A 16 -2.47 -13.23 -9.13
N ASP A 17 -3.29 -14.03 -8.45
CA ASP A 17 -3.80 -15.32 -8.90
C ASP A 17 -5.24 -15.30 -9.43
N THR A 18 -5.94 -14.16 -9.35
CA THR A 18 -7.32 -14.01 -9.84
C THR A 18 -7.47 -12.76 -10.71
N LEU A 19 -8.31 -12.84 -11.74
CA LEU A 19 -8.69 -11.68 -12.55
C LEU A 19 -9.79 -10.82 -11.89
N GLU A 20 -10.48 -11.38 -10.88
CA GLU A 20 -11.51 -10.67 -10.12
C GLU A 20 -10.86 -9.54 -9.31
N GLU A 21 -11.38 -8.32 -9.48
CA GLU A 21 -11.00 -7.16 -8.68
C GLU A 21 -12.17 -6.72 -7.81
N GLY A 22 -11.84 -6.22 -6.63
CA GLY A 22 -12.83 -5.74 -5.68
C GLY A 22 -12.45 -4.39 -5.12
N LEU A 23 -13.46 -3.68 -4.66
CA LEU A 23 -13.31 -2.41 -3.98
C LEU A 23 -14.10 -2.46 -2.68
N ILE A 24 -13.47 -2.10 -1.59
CA ILE A 24 -14.14 -1.93 -0.32
C ILE A 24 -14.02 -0.48 0.08
N TYR A 25 -15.14 0.14 0.44
CA TYR A 25 -15.13 1.49 0.95
C TYR A 25 -15.94 1.62 2.24
N GLY A 26 -15.44 2.51 3.09
CA GLY A 26 -16.00 2.86 4.38
C GLY A 26 -16.63 4.24 4.33
N THR A 27 -17.71 4.45 5.05
CA THR A 27 -18.41 5.73 5.07
C THR A 27 -18.40 6.43 6.42
N HIS A 28 -18.71 7.73 6.40
CA HIS A 28 -18.92 8.53 7.60
C HIS A 28 -20.04 7.97 8.50
N ALA A 29 -21.05 7.29 7.94
CA ALA A 29 -22.11 6.66 8.71
C ALA A 29 -21.74 5.25 9.25
N GLY A 30 -20.49 4.81 9.10
CA GLY A 30 -20.02 3.52 9.60
C GLY A 30 -20.40 2.30 8.77
N HIS A 31 -20.74 2.51 7.49
CA HIS A 31 -20.97 1.41 6.57
C HIS A 31 -19.64 0.95 5.99
N LEU A 32 -19.45 -0.36 5.90
CA LEU A 32 -18.37 -1.03 5.18
C LEU A 32 -19.00 -1.75 3.98
N VAL A 33 -18.80 -1.21 2.79
CA VAL A 33 -19.45 -1.67 1.57
C VAL A 33 -18.45 -2.43 0.72
N PHE A 34 -18.84 -3.62 0.29
CA PHE A 34 -18.06 -4.52 -0.55
C PHE A 34 -18.60 -4.45 -1.97
N CYS A 35 -17.71 -4.24 -2.92
CA CYS A 35 -18.04 -4.20 -4.33
C CYS A 35 -17.15 -5.16 -5.11
N ARG A 36 -17.78 -5.93 -5.99
CA ARG A 36 -17.09 -6.65 -7.06
C ARG A 36 -17.06 -5.80 -8.32
N LEU A 37 -15.94 -5.84 -9.01
CA LEU A 37 -15.73 -5.13 -10.26
C LEU A 37 -15.65 -6.13 -11.40
N ASN A 38 -16.58 -5.97 -12.34
CA ASN A 38 -16.53 -6.64 -13.63
C ASN A 38 -16.22 -5.57 -14.70
N GLU A 39 -15.81 -5.99 -15.90
CA GLU A 39 -15.31 -5.09 -16.97
C GLU A 39 -16.19 -3.86 -17.27
N GLN A 40 -17.48 -3.90 -16.96
CA GLN A 40 -18.44 -2.81 -17.25
C GLN A 40 -19.30 -2.39 -16.05
N LYS A 41 -19.16 -3.01 -14.88
CA LYS A 41 -20.08 -2.75 -13.76
C LYS A 41 -19.42 -2.93 -12.39
N VAL A 42 -19.80 -2.04 -11.47
CA VAL A 42 -19.59 -2.17 -10.03
C VAL A 42 -20.84 -2.82 -9.45
N GLU A 43 -20.70 -3.98 -8.81
CA GLU A 43 -21.79 -4.66 -8.11
C GLU A 43 -21.52 -4.66 -6.60
N GLU A 44 -22.46 -4.13 -5.81
CA GLU A 44 -22.40 -4.24 -4.36
C GLU A 44 -22.75 -5.67 -3.95
N THR A 45 -21.78 -6.38 -3.37
CA THR A 45 -21.93 -7.78 -2.97
C THR A 45 -22.42 -7.93 -1.53
N GLU A 46 -22.01 -7.01 -0.66
CA GLU A 46 -22.30 -7.03 0.77
C GLU A 46 -22.14 -5.62 1.37
N CYS A 47 -22.89 -5.32 2.44
CA CYS A 47 -22.75 -4.08 3.20
C CYS A 47 -22.90 -4.39 4.68
N LEU A 48 -21.87 -4.05 5.46
CA LEU A 48 -21.81 -4.29 6.90
C LEU A 48 -21.81 -2.98 7.68
N ILE A 49 -22.26 -3.04 8.91
CA ILE A 49 -22.14 -1.96 9.88
C ILE A 49 -21.41 -2.52 11.10
N LEU A 50 -20.30 -1.89 11.47
CA LEU A 50 -19.57 -2.29 12.68
C LEU A 50 -20.39 -1.94 13.92
N ASN A 51 -20.20 -2.70 15.00
CA ASN A 51 -20.80 -2.38 16.30
C ASN A 51 -20.51 -0.93 16.67
N GLN A 52 -21.58 -0.19 16.99
CA GLN A 52 -21.59 1.27 17.15
C GLN A 52 -21.22 2.00 15.85
N PRO A 53 -22.21 2.27 14.96
CA PRO A 53 -21.96 2.92 13.69
C PRO A 53 -21.31 4.30 13.90
N SER A 54 -20.11 4.45 13.35
CA SER A 54 -19.33 5.67 13.41
C SER A 54 -18.41 5.71 12.19
N GLU A 55 -17.90 6.90 11.86
CA GLU A 55 -17.02 7.15 10.72
C GLU A 55 -15.94 6.06 10.60
N MET A 56 -15.89 5.41 9.43
CA MET A 56 -14.82 4.46 9.10
C MET A 56 -13.52 5.23 8.93
N THR A 57 -12.48 4.89 9.69
CA THR A 57 -11.21 5.63 9.71
C THR A 57 -10.12 4.98 8.87
N SER A 58 -10.12 3.64 8.76
CA SER A 58 -9.13 2.90 7.98
C SER A 58 -9.69 1.56 7.54
N ILE A 59 -9.25 1.11 6.36
CA ILE A 59 -9.52 -0.23 5.83
C ILE A 59 -8.22 -0.73 5.21
N THR A 60 -7.78 -1.91 5.63
CA THR A 60 -6.52 -2.53 5.19
C THR A 60 -6.77 -3.98 4.81
N TYR A 61 -6.41 -4.37 3.60
CA TYR A 61 -6.53 -5.74 3.12
C TYR A 61 -5.16 -6.39 3.01
N ASP A 62 -5.03 -7.61 3.53
CA ASP A 62 -3.87 -8.47 3.38
C ASP A 62 -4.18 -9.58 2.38
N SER A 63 -3.59 -9.49 1.18
CA SER A 63 -3.77 -10.46 0.10
C SER A 63 -3.13 -11.82 0.41
N ALA A 64 -2.13 -11.87 1.30
CA ALA A 64 -1.46 -13.12 1.65
C ALA A 64 -2.36 -14.05 2.49
N THR A 65 -3.22 -13.47 3.33
CA THR A 65 -4.10 -14.23 4.24
C THR A 65 -5.58 -14.06 3.95
N ASN A 66 -5.95 -13.24 2.96
CA ASN A 66 -7.33 -12.85 2.68
C ASN A 66 -8.05 -12.24 3.89
N ARG A 67 -7.31 -11.48 4.69
CA ARG A 67 -7.85 -10.81 5.87
C ARG A 67 -8.04 -9.33 5.61
N LEU A 68 -9.16 -8.81 6.08
CA LEU A 68 -9.50 -7.40 6.04
C LEU A 68 -9.57 -6.87 7.46
N LEU A 69 -8.87 -5.76 7.69
CA LEU A 69 -8.93 -5.01 8.93
C LEU A 69 -9.66 -3.70 8.67
N ALA A 70 -10.65 -3.39 9.50
CA ALA A 70 -11.41 -2.15 9.41
C ALA A 70 -11.48 -1.48 10.80
N THR A 71 -11.39 -0.16 10.82
CA THR A 71 -11.49 0.61 12.06
C THR A 71 -12.48 1.76 11.94
N ASN A 72 -13.08 2.15 13.06
CA ASN A 72 -13.97 3.31 13.11
C ASN A 72 -13.61 4.29 14.23
N ARG A 73 -14.22 5.46 14.19
CA ARG A 73 -13.98 6.56 15.13
C ARG A 73 -14.49 6.30 16.55
N PHE A 74 -15.36 5.30 16.74
CA PHE A 74 -15.82 4.87 18.06
C PHE A 74 -14.76 4.07 18.84
N GLY A 75 -13.68 3.65 18.18
CA GLY A 75 -12.66 2.78 18.79
C GLY A 75 -12.77 1.32 18.36
N THR A 76 -13.68 0.99 17.46
CA THR A 76 -13.85 -0.39 16.99
C THR A 76 -12.72 -0.74 16.00
N VAL A 77 -12.08 -1.88 16.25
CA VAL A 77 -11.16 -2.58 15.35
C VAL A 77 -11.79 -3.93 15.03
N ALA A 78 -12.01 -4.22 13.75
CA ALA A 78 -12.66 -5.43 13.30
C ALA A 78 -11.81 -6.14 12.26
N LEU A 79 -11.67 -7.46 12.42
CA LEU A 79 -10.98 -8.36 11.51
C LEU A 79 -12.01 -9.25 10.83
N PHE A 80 -11.88 -9.40 9.51
CA PHE A 80 -12.72 -10.25 8.68
C PHE A 80 -11.86 -11.15 7.81
N GLY A 81 -12.23 -12.41 7.67
CA GLY A 81 -11.84 -13.23 6.54
C GLY A 81 -12.70 -12.85 5.34
N ILE A 82 -12.08 -12.69 4.17
CA ILE A 82 -12.77 -12.37 2.92
C ILE A 82 -12.57 -13.50 1.93
N ASP A 83 -13.64 -13.91 1.25
CA ASP A 83 -13.51 -14.68 0.02
C ASP A 83 -13.27 -13.70 -1.15
N PRO A 84 -12.05 -13.68 -1.74
CA PRO A 84 -11.72 -12.75 -2.81
C PRO A 84 -12.45 -13.04 -4.12
N THR A 85 -13.00 -14.24 -4.32
CA THR A 85 -13.78 -14.55 -5.53
C THR A 85 -15.19 -14.00 -5.40
N THR A 86 -15.80 -14.19 -4.23
CA THR A 86 -17.18 -13.73 -4.00
C THR A 86 -17.29 -12.29 -3.51
N MET A 87 -16.18 -11.70 -3.04
CA MET A 87 -16.13 -10.40 -2.36
C MET A 87 -17.10 -10.34 -1.17
N ARG A 88 -17.07 -11.39 -0.34
CA ARG A 88 -17.94 -11.55 0.83
C ARG A 88 -17.15 -11.93 2.07
N VAL A 89 -17.69 -11.59 3.23
CA VAL A 89 -17.13 -12.01 4.51
C VAL A 89 -17.37 -13.50 4.74
N VAL A 90 -16.34 -14.19 5.25
CA VAL A 90 -16.40 -15.60 5.66
C VAL A 90 -16.34 -15.73 7.19
N ASN A 91 -16.55 -16.94 7.71
CA ASN A 91 -16.81 -17.23 9.13
C ASN A 91 -15.74 -16.79 10.15
N ASP A 92 -14.53 -16.39 9.72
CA ASP A 92 -13.48 -15.89 10.61
C ASP A 92 -13.63 -14.37 10.80
N TYR A 93 -14.38 -13.94 11.81
CA TYR A 93 -14.51 -12.52 12.12
C TYR A 93 -14.55 -12.23 13.62
N TRP A 94 -14.01 -11.08 14.01
CA TRP A 94 -14.21 -10.51 15.34
C TRP A 94 -14.16 -8.98 15.30
N ALA A 95 -14.76 -8.35 16.29
CA ALA A 95 -14.68 -6.90 16.50
C ALA A 95 -14.40 -6.60 17.98
N ARG A 96 -13.50 -5.64 18.23
CA ARG A 96 -13.12 -5.16 19.56
C ARG A 96 -13.17 -3.65 19.63
N CYS A 97 -13.72 -3.12 20.71
CA CYS A 97 -13.69 -1.70 21.00
C CYS A 97 -12.50 -1.43 21.92
N ILE A 98 -11.54 -0.62 21.46
CA ILE A 98 -10.43 -0.11 22.27
C ILE A 98 -10.94 1.13 22.99
N LYS A 99 -11.05 1.05 24.32
CA LYS A 99 -11.53 2.18 25.14
C LYS A 99 -10.52 3.33 25.09
N ALA A 100 -11.04 4.56 25.07
CA ALA A 100 -10.27 5.79 25.16
C ALA A 100 -9.26 6.03 24.02
N SER A 101 -9.37 5.32 22.90
CA SER A 101 -8.57 5.58 21.70
C SER A 101 -9.45 5.75 20.47
N ILE A 102 -9.01 6.58 19.53
CA ILE A 102 -9.64 6.76 18.23
C ILE A 102 -8.67 6.23 17.17
N PRO A 103 -8.86 5.01 16.65
CA PRO A 103 -8.03 4.45 15.60
C PRO A 103 -8.04 5.35 14.36
N ARG A 104 -6.85 5.72 13.90
CA ARG A 104 -6.63 6.47 12.66
C ARG A 104 -6.22 5.58 11.51
N ALA A 105 -5.41 4.56 11.79
CA ALA A 105 -4.98 3.56 10.83
C ALA A 105 -4.72 2.24 11.55
N ALA A 106 -4.80 1.13 10.82
CA ALA A 106 -4.37 -0.15 11.33
C ALA A 106 -3.83 -1.05 10.22
N GLY A 107 -2.95 -1.98 10.56
CA GLY A 107 -2.37 -2.92 9.62
C GLY A 107 -1.69 -4.09 10.29
N PHE A 108 -1.04 -4.93 9.50
CA PHE A 108 -0.33 -6.13 9.99
C PHE A 108 1.18 -5.87 10.06
N ASN A 109 1.83 -6.43 11.07
CA ASN A 109 3.30 -6.48 11.14
C ASN A 109 3.84 -7.83 10.64
N THR A 110 5.18 -7.96 10.56
CA THR A 110 5.85 -9.20 10.14
C THR A 110 5.57 -10.40 11.06
N GLN A 111 5.19 -10.16 12.32
CA GLN A 111 4.80 -11.19 13.29
C GLN A 111 3.30 -11.54 13.21
N ARG A 112 2.58 -11.04 12.20
CA ARG A 112 1.13 -11.21 12.00
C ARG A 112 0.28 -10.68 13.16
N GLN A 113 0.80 -9.75 13.95
CA GLN A 113 0.03 -9.00 14.92
C GLN A 113 -0.62 -7.79 14.23
N ILE A 114 -1.71 -7.31 14.81
CA ILE A 114 -2.38 -6.10 14.35
C ILE A 114 -1.75 -4.90 15.04
N VAL A 115 -1.30 -3.94 14.26
CA VAL A 115 -0.81 -2.65 14.73
C VAL A 115 -1.91 -1.63 14.51
N VAL A 116 -2.29 -0.91 15.58
CA VAL A 116 -3.30 0.16 15.52
C VAL A 116 -2.63 1.47 15.89
N PHE A 117 -2.85 2.51 15.09
CA PHE A 117 -2.37 3.87 15.34
C PHE A 117 -3.54 4.73 15.77
N GLY A 118 -3.47 5.33 16.95
CA GLY A 118 -4.52 6.23 17.46
C GLY A 118 -4.31 7.68 17.00
N ILE A 119 -5.33 8.52 17.12
CA ILE A 119 -5.16 9.97 16.88
C ILE A 119 -4.31 10.62 18.00
N HIS A 120 -4.57 10.24 19.25
CA HIS A 120 -3.88 10.77 20.45
C HIS A 120 -2.86 9.79 21.03
N ASP A 121 -2.85 8.56 20.54
CA ASP A 121 -2.03 7.47 21.03
C ASP A 121 -1.11 7.01 19.90
N ALA A 122 0.13 6.61 20.22
CA ALA A 122 1.07 6.28 19.17
C ALA A 122 0.70 4.96 18.48
N ARG A 123 0.70 3.88 19.27
CA ARG A 123 0.66 2.53 18.73
C ARG A 123 0.16 1.54 19.78
N PHE A 124 -0.77 0.70 19.36
CA PHE A 124 -1.22 -0.49 20.10
C PHE A 124 -0.92 -1.73 19.28
N LEU A 125 -0.64 -2.84 19.95
CA LEU A 125 -0.53 -4.15 19.33
C LEU A 125 -1.70 -5.00 19.79
N LEU A 126 -2.38 -5.67 18.86
CA LEU A 126 -3.42 -6.64 19.16
C LEU A 126 -3.02 -8.01 18.63
N GLU A 127 -3.44 -9.03 19.36
CA GLU A 127 -3.38 -10.41 18.90
C GLU A 127 -4.35 -10.62 17.73
N LEU A 128 -3.90 -11.37 16.72
CA LEU A 128 -4.69 -11.69 15.54
C LEU A 128 -5.94 -12.54 15.85
N GLY A 129 -5.86 -13.44 16.82
CA GLY A 129 -6.91 -14.43 17.09
C GLY A 129 -8.18 -13.82 17.67
N LYS A 130 -8.04 -13.02 18.74
CA LYS A 130 -9.18 -12.45 19.48
C LYS A 130 -9.19 -10.92 19.56
N GLY A 131 -8.14 -10.27 19.05
CA GLY A 131 -7.98 -8.82 19.17
C GLY A 131 -7.60 -8.36 20.58
N ASP A 132 -7.05 -9.24 21.40
CA ASP A 132 -6.63 -8.89 22.76
C ASP A 132 -5.36 -8.02 22.73
N LEU A 133 -5.26 -7.05 23.64
CA LEU A 133 -4.16 -6.10 23.69
C LEU A 133 -2.84 -6.79 24.09
N ILE A 134 -1.79 -6.57 23.31
CA ILE A 134 -0.43 -7.05 23.59
C ILE A 134 0.38 -5.92 24.20
N GLY A 135 0.79 -6.10 25.45
CA GLY A 135 1.63 -5.14 26.17
C GLY A 135 0.92 -3.84 26.51
N THR A 136 1.70 -2.83 26.88
CA THR A 136 1.19 -1.49 27.18
C THR A 136 1.19 -0.61 25.93
N PRO A 137 0.13 0.17 25.70
CA PRO A 137 0.11 1.16 24.62
C PRO A 137 1.30 2.11 24.70
N ASP A 138 1.91 2.39 23.57
CA ASP A 138 2.95 3.39 23.48
C ASP A 138 2.31 4.75 23.12
N THR A 139 2.82 5.83 23.71
CA THR A 139 2.32 7.19 23.52
C THR A 139 3.50 8.10 23.19
N HIS A 140 3.46 8.76 22.03
CA HIS A 140 4.52 9.65 21.58
C HIS A 140 4.11 11.14 21.60
N GLY A 141 2.99 11.48 22.25
CA GLY A 141 2.57 12.86 22.54
C GLY A 141 2.20 13.74 21.33
N ILE A 142 2.29 13.22 20.10
CA ILE A 142 1.88 13.93 18.87
C ILE A 142 0.44 13.61 18.49
N LEU A 143 -0.21 14.57 17.86
CA LEU A 143 -1.52 14.39 17.24
C LEU A 143 -1.33 13.83 15.82
N ILE A 144 -1.88 12.64 15.56
CA ILE A 144 -1.76 11.98 14.26
C ILE A 144 -2.89 12.43 13.32
N GLY A 145 -2.52 13.12 12.26
CA GLY A 145 -3.42 13.50 11.17
C GLY A 145 -3.68 12.38 10.17
N HIS A 146 -2.69 11.57 9.83
CA HIS A 146 -2.82 10.41 8.95
C HIS A 146 -1.63 9.50 9.18
N VAL A 147 -1.74 8.21 8.85
CA VAL A 147 -0.62 7.26 8.90
C VAL A 147 -0.53 6.50 7.59
N THR A 148 0.68 6.41 7.06
CA THR A 148 1.06 5.39 6.09
C THR A 148 2.11 4.47 6.73
N TRP A 149 2.01 3.17 6.49
CA TRP A 149 2.78 2.16 7.20
C TRP A 149 3.32 1.12 6.22
N ASP A 150 4.58 0.73 6.41
CA ASP A 150 5.17 -0.46 5.78
C ASP A 150 5.46 -1.50 6.87
N GLY A 151 4.63 -2.53 6.90
CA GLY A 151 4.75 -3.66 7.80
C GLY A 151 6.01 -4.48 7.60
N THR A 152 6.55 -4.52 6.38
CA THR A 152 7.74 -5.30 6.05
C THR A 152 9.02 -4.63 6.55
N LYS A 153 9.10 -3.30 6.44
CA LYS A 153 10.23 -2.50 6.95
C LYS A 153 10.04 -2.02 8.39
N SER A 154 8.88 -2.30 9.00
CA SER A 154 8.56 -1.91 10.37
C SER A 154 8.70 -0.39 10.60
N VAL A 155 8.18 0.41 9.67
CA VAL A 155 8.21 1.88 9.71
C VAL A 155 6.86 2.48 9.34
N TYR A 156 6.49 3.55 10.01
CA TYR A 156 5.30 4.36 9.66
C TYR A 156 5.69 5.82 9.49
N CYS A 157 4.96 6.50 8.62
CA CYS A 157 5.03 7.94 8.47
C CYS A 157 3.67 8.55 8.83
N VAL A 158 3.69 9.63 9.60
CA VAL A 158 2.49 10.32 10.07
C VAL A 158 2.47 11.76 9.56
N ASP A 159 1.28 12.28 9.28
CA ASP A 159 1.05 13.73 9.27
C ASP A 159 0.93 14.21 10.71
N THR A 160 1.77 15.16 11.09
CA THR A 160 1.81 15.77 12.45
C THR A 160 0.88 16.97 12.56
N ILE A 161 0.04 17.21 11.54
CA ILE A 161 -0.92 18.32 11.38
C ILE A 161 -0.24 19.69 11.25
N LEU A 162 0.64 20.06 12.18
CA LEU A 162 1.35 21.34 12.23
C LEU A 162 2.74 21.32 11.58
N GLY A 163 3.47 20.21 11.68
CA GLY A 163 4.88 20.12 11.25
C GLY A 163 5.11 19.56 9.84
N GLY A 164 4.06 19.13 9.15
CA GLY A 164 4.17 18.32 7.94
C GLY A 164 4.17 16.84 8.30
N ALA A 165 5.16 16.07 7.84
CA ALA A 165 5.22 14.63 8.06
C ALA A 165 6.41 14.20 8.93
N ALA A 166 6.29 13.08 9.64
CA ALA A 166 7.38 12.50 10.42
C ALA A 166 7.42 10.97 10.26
N LEU A 167 8.61 10.41 10.13
CA LEU A 167 8.85 8.97 9.98
C LEU A 167 9.33 8.38 11.31
N TYR A 168 8.77 7.24 11.67
CA TYR A 168 9.04 6.55 12.91
C TYR A 168 9.41 5.09 12.66
N ARG A 169 10.25 4.55 13.55
CA ARG A 169 10.50 3.12 13.66
C ARG A 169 9.40 2.50 14.52
N SER A 170 8.81 1.39 14.08
CA SER A 170 7.73 0.75 14.85
C SER A 170 8.18 0.16 16.17
N SER A 171 9.41 -0.38 16.25
CA SER A 171 9.83 -1.19 17.38
C SER A 171 9.86 -0.43 18.70
N ASP A 172 10.21 0.86 18.65
CA ASP A 172 10.49 1.72 19.80
C ASP A 172 9.88 3.13 19.64
N ASN A 173 9.05 3.34 18.63
CA ASN A 173 8.47 4.64 18.26
C ASN A 173 9.51 5.78 18.15
N ALA A 174 10.77 5.45 17.83
CA ALA A 174 11.80 6.44 17.66
C ALA A 174 11.53 7.25 16.37
N LYS A 175 11.49 8.58 16.48
CA LYS A 175 11.45 9.47 15.32
C LYS A 175 12.75 9.32 14.54
N ILE A 176 12.65 8.85 13.30
CA ILE A 176 13.78 8.66 12.39
C ILE A 176 14.06 9.95 11.62
N GLN A 177 13.00 10.58 11.10
CA GLN A 177 13.12 11.74 10.22
C GLN A 177 11.87 12.63 10.27
N GLU A 178 12.03 13.90 9.96
CA GLU A 178 10.96 14.89 9.84
C GLU A 178 11.00 15.57 8.45
N PHE A 179 9.81 15.84 7.90
CA PHE A 179 9.60 16.38 6.57
C PHE A 179 8.74 17.62 6.67
N ILE A 180 9.40 18.76 6.66
CA ILE A 180 8.77 20.06 6.87
C ILE A 180 7.98 20.43 5.61
N VAL A 181 6.67 20.60 5.78
CA VAL A 181 5.79 21.20 4.78
C VAL A 181 5.49 22.63 5.23
N PRO A 182 5.93 23.66 4.49
CA PRO A 182 5.57 25.05 4.78
C PRO A 182 4.06 25.22 4.91
N ARG A 183 3.64 26.14 5.77
CA ARG A 183 2.23 26.51 5.92
C ARG A 183 2.03 27.93 5.46
N ARG A 184 0.91 28.17 4.77
CA ARG A 184 0.48 29.52 4.38
C ARG A 184 -0.84 29.93 5.02
N LYS A 185 -1.60 28.99 5.58
CA LYS A 185 -2.89 29.24 6.23
C LYS A 185 -2.78 28.93 7.72
N GLU A 186 -3.44 29.73 8.55
CA GLU A 186 -3.45 29.54 10.01
C GLU A 186 -4.23 28.29 10.45
N GLN A 187 -5.21 27.89 9.65
CA GLN A 187 -5.97 26.66 9.84
C GLN A 187 -5.10 25.44 9.53
N ALA A 188 -5.21 24.39 10.34
CA ALA A 188 -4.52 23.13 10.14
C ALA A 188 -5.55 22.00 10.07
N PHE A 189 -5.61 21.32 8.92
CA PHE A 189 -6.36 20.08 8.76
C PHE A 189 -5.40 18.92 8.56
N PRO A 190 -5.78 17.72 9.01
CA PRO A 190 -5.08 16.50 8.66
C PRO A 190 -4.91 16.35 7.15
N LYS A 191 -3.72 15.92 6.73
CA LYS A 191 -3.40 15.62 5.32
C LYS A 191 -2.92 14.19 5.22
N GLN A 192 -3.20 13.53 4.10
CA GLN A 192 -2.62 12.23 3.84
C GLN A 192 -1.13 12.36 3.55
N VAL A 193 -0.41 11.30 3.89
CA VAL A 193 1.00 11.09 3.59
C VAL A 193 1.13 9.72 2.94
N ALA A 194 2.01 9.59 1.96
CA ALA A 194 2.18 8.35 1.22
C ALA A 194 3.66 7.99 1.04
N PHE A 195 3.96 6.70 1.14
CA PHE A 195 5.22 6.15 0.64
C PHE A 195 5.18 6.01 -0.88
N ALA A 196 6.33 6.21 -1.52
CA ALA A 196 6.50 5.98 -2.95
C ALA A 196 7.89 5.39 -3.27
N GLU A 197 8.00 4.80 -4.47
CA GLU A 197 9.25 4.27 -5.03
C GLU A 197 9.93 3.22 -4.13
N GLY A 198 9.13 2.29 -3.58
CA GLY A 198 9.62 1.29 -2.62
C GLY A 198 10.00 1.91 -1.27
N ASP A 199 9.25 2.94 -0.87
CA ASP A 199 9.44 3.75 0.34
C ASP A 199 10.78 4.47 0.39
N LYS A 200 11.32 4.85 -0.76
CA LYS A 200 12.47 5.76 -0.83
C LYS A 200 12.03 7.22 -0.73
N VAL A 201 10.76 7.47 -1.00
CA VAL A 201 10.17 8.79 -1.10
C VAL A 201 8.96 8.91 -0.18
N ILE A 202 8.81 10.08 0.45
CA ILE A 202 7.61 10.50 1.19
C ILE A 202 6.91 11.59 0.41
N ILE A 203 5.59 11.50 0.30
CA ILE A 203 4.75 12.49 -0.36
C ILE A 203 3.81 13.09 0.66
N SER A 204 3.65 14.41 0.63
CA SER A 204 2.70 15.14 1.46
C SER A 204 2.07 16.29 0.69
N GLY A 205 0.77 16.49 0.88
CA GLY A 205 0.06 17.67 0.38
C GLY A 205 0.31 18.91 1.24
N SER A 206 -0.15 20.07 0.77
CA SER A 206 -0.04 21.34 1.49
C SER A 206 -1.36 22.11 1.52
N ASP A 207 -1.41 23.17 2.33
CA ASP A 207 -2.55 24.09 2.43
C ASP A 207 -2.59 25.13 1.28
N HIS A 208 -1.61 25.13 0.39
CA HIS A 208 -1.39 26.12 -0.68
C HIS A 208 -1.13 25.46 -2.05
N GLY A 209 -1.76 24.32 -2.30
CA GLY A 209 -1.86 23.72 -3.64
C GLY A 209 -0.59 23.03 -4.15
N LEU A 210 0.41 22.84 -3.30
CA LEU A 210 1.65 22.14 -3.62
C LEU A 210 1.65 20.72 -3.06
N VAL A 211 2.28 19.80 -3.78
CA VAL A 211 2.63 18.47 -3.29
C VAL A 211 4.14 18.42 -3.11
N TYR A 212 4.58 18.13 -1.89
CA TYR A 212 5.98 18.00 -1.55
C TYR A 212 6.40 16.53 -1.65
N VAL A 213 7.53 16.32 -2.33
CA VAL A 213 8.13 15.01 -2.54
C VAL A 213 9.49 15.03 -1.84
N PHE A 214 9.68 14.17 -0.84
CA PHE A 214 10.87 14.13 0.00
C PHE A 214 11.68 12.87 -0.22
N ASP A 215 13.01 13.01 -0.23
CA ASP A 215 13.89 11.86 -0.03
C ASP A 215 13.78 11.41 1.44
N ARG A 216 13.31 10.17 1.64
CA ARG A 216 13.00 9.64 2.97
C ARG A 216 14.21 9.65 3.91
N ARG A 217 15.41 9.41 3.38
CA ARG A 217 16.63 9.26 4.20
C ARG A 217 17.16 10.60 4.67
N THR A 218 17.22 11.58 3.77
CA THR A 218 17.82 12.89 4.02
C THR A 218 16.83 13.91 4.57
N GLY A 219 15.52 13.68 4.43
CA GLY A 219 14.49 14.63 4.86
C GLY A 219 14.30 15.81 3.91
N ARG A 220 15.12 15.92 2.86
CA ARG A 220 15.07 17.03 1.90
C ARG A 220 13.94 16.84 0.91
N HIS A 221 13.19 17.90 0.61
CA HIS A 221 12.29 17.87 -0.54
C HIS A 221 13.13 17.82 -1.82
N ILE A 222 12.92 16.78 -2.62
CA ILE A 222 13.58 16.58 -3.91
C ILE A 222 12.80 17.20 -5.06
N GLN A 223 11.48 17.36 -4.87
CA GLN A 223 10.60 17.99 -5.85
C GLN A 223 9.39 18.61 -5.17
N VAL A 224 8.87 19.66 -5.79
CA VAL A 224 7.59 20.30 -5.44
C VAL A 224 6.74 20.27 -6.70
N LEU A 225 5.54 19.70 -6.61
CA LEU A 225 4.62 19.55 -7.73
C LEU A 225 3.49 20.56 -7.59
N GLU A 226 3.26 21.34 -8.64
CA GLU A 226 2.26 22.38 -8.66
C GLU A 226 0.94 21.85 -9.22
N THR A 227 -0.15 22.10 -8.49
CA THR A 227 -1.51 21.82 -8.98
C THR A 227 -2.09 22.97 -9.80
N GLY A 228 -1.43 24.13 -9.82
CA GLY A 228 -1.97 25.36 -10.41
C GLY A 228 -3.10 26.00 -9.60
N THR A 229 -3.27 25.59 -8.33
CA THR A 229 -4.30 26.10 -7.41
C THR A 229 -3.63 26.59 -6.12
N ASP A 230 -4.30 27.43 -5.33
CA ASP A 230 -3.88 27.82 -3.97
C ASP A 230 -4.75 27.13 -2.89
N SER A 231 -5.32 25.98 -3.24
CA SER A 231 -6.26 25.23 -2.41
C SER A 231 -5.58 24.12 -1.62
N TRP A 232 -6.30 23.49 -0.69
CA TRP A 232 -5.73 22.39 0.08
C TRP A 232 -5.53 21.16 -0.80
N VAL A 233 -4.40 20.49 -0.63
CA VAL A 233 -4.18 19.13 -1.10
C VAL A 233 -4.27 18.20 0.10
N GLN A 234 -5.44 17.58 0.29
CA GLN A 234 -5.73 16.79 1.50
C GLN A 234 -5.44 15.29 1.32
N SER A 235 -5.59 14.78 0.10
CA SER A 235 -5.37 13.37 -0.21
C SER A 235 -4.19 13.22 -1.17
N VAL A 236 -3.30 12.28 -0.88
CA VAL A 236 -2.21 11.90 -1.76
C VAL A 236 -2.11 10.38 -1.78
N ALA A 237 -1.86 9.82 -2.96
CA ALA A 237 -1.60 8.40 -3.14
C ALA A 237 -0.48 8.23 -4.15
N ALA A 238 0.27 7.14 -4.05
CA ALA A 238 1.33 6.83 -5.00
C ALA A 238 1.32 5.36 -5.38
N THR A 239 1.69 5.09 -6.62
CA THR A 239 1.82 3.74 -7.14
C THR A 239 2.85 3.73 -8.27
N SER A 240 3.24 2.54 -8.72
CA SER A 240 4.04 2.37 -9.92
C SER A 240 3.17 1.70 -10.98
N VAL A 241 2.89 2.42 -12.07
CA VAL A 241 2.17 1.88 -13.23
C VAL A 241 3.19 1.62 -14.32
N THR A 242 3.33 0.35 -14.75
CA THR A 242 4.28 -0.07 -15.79
C THR A 242 5.73 0.42 -15.54
N GLY A 243 6.16 0.41 -14.27
CA GLY A 243 7.49 0.88 -13.84
C GLY A 243 7.62 2.40 -13.71
N THR A 244 6.57 3.16 -14.02
CA THR A 244 6.52 4.61 -13.87
C THR A 244 5.87 5.00 -12.55
N SER A 245 6.67 5.62 -11.68
CA SER A 245 6.18 6.23 -10.44
C SER A 245 5.12 7.29 -10.75
N THR A 246 3.93 7.13 -10.19
CA THR A 246 2.77 7.98 -10.40
C THR A 246 2.21 8.42 -9.06
N ILE A 247 1.98 9.72 -8.92
CA ILE A 247 1.43 10.37 -7.73
C ILE A 247 0.06 10.93 -8.09
N PHE A 248 -0.92 10.68 -7.23
CA PHE A 248 -2.25 11.25 -7.27
C PHE A 248 -2.39 12.25 -6.14
N ALA A 249 -3.02 13.39 -6.41
CA ALA A 249 -3.29 14.42 -5.41
C ALA A 249 -4.72 14.91 -5.54
N GLY A 250 -5.49 14.81 -4.46
CA GLY A 250 -6.86 15.28 -4.35
C GLY A 250 -6.91 16.68 -3.75
N GLN A 251 -7.49 17.62 -4.50
CA GLN A 251 -7.78 18.96 -4.02
C GLN A 251 -9.04 18.95 -3.14
N ALA A 252 -9.02 19.77 -2.09
CA ALA A 252 -10.18 20.12 -1.31
C ALA A 252 -10.39 21.64 -1.36
N LEU A 253 -11.47 22.06 -2.02
CA LEU A 253 -11.94 23.44 -2.02
C LEU A 253 -12.91 23.66 -0.86
N PRO A 254 -12.82 24.79 -0.13
CA PRO A 254 -13.91 25.22 0.73
C PRO A 254 -15.11 25.64 -0.14
N GLY A 255 -16.25 24.95 -0.04
CA GLY A 255 -17.49 25.31 -0.71
C GLY A 255 -17.87 24.43 -1.91
N GLU A 256 -18.87 24.87 -2.68
CA GLU A 256 -19.29 24.20 -3.92
C GLU A 256 -18.36 24.59 -5.07
N GLY A 257 -17.60 23.61 -5.56
CA GLY A 257 -16.73 23.76 -6.72
C GLY A 257 -16.19 22.39 -7.16
N ASP A 258 -15.67 22.33 -8.38
CA ASP A 258 -15.12 21.08 -8.93
C ASP A 258 -13.79 20.75 -8.25
N ASN A 259 -13.81 19.81 -7.30
CA ASN A 259 -12.60 19.23 -6.74
C ASN A 259 -11.87 18.41 -7.82
N LYS A 260 -10.59 18.70 -8.02
CA LYS A 260 -9.76 18.03 -9.04
C LYS A 260 -8.87 16.97 -8.42
N ILE A 261 -8.66 15.90 -9.18
CA ILE A 261 -7.59 14.93 -8.92
C ILE A 261 -6.48 15.22 -9.92
N PHE A 262 -5.29 15.51 -9.42
CA PHE A 262 -4.09 15.72 -10.21
C PHE A 262 -3.31 14.42 -10.29
N VAL A 263 -2.75 14.15 -11.47
CA VAL A 263 -1.92 12.97 -11.74
C VAL A 263 -0.55 13.43 -12.20
N PHE A 264 0.46 13.16 -11.38
CA PHE A 264 1.85 13.45 -11.69
C PHE A 264 2.56 12.15 -12.02
N LYS A 265 3.10 12.08 -13.23
CA LYS A 265 3.93 10.94 -13.65
C LYS A 265 5.38 11.38 -13.59
N ARG A 266 6.23 10.57 -12.97
CA ARG A 266 7.66 10.75 -13.10
C ARG A 266 7.98 10.67 -14.58
N ALA A 267 8.58 11.73 -15.14
CA ALA A 267 9.09 11.67 -16.48
C ALA A 267 10.06 10.48 -16.52
N GLY A 268 9.70 9.45 -17.29
CA GLY A 268 10.62 8.35 -17.52
C GLY A 268 11.94 8.94 -17.95
N ILE A 269 13.04 8.36 -17.50
CA ILE A 269 14.29 8.57 -18.22
C ILE A 269 13.93 8.18 -19.66
N ARG A 270 13.88 9.13 -20.58
CA ARG A 270 14.04 8.79 -21.99
C ARG A 270 15.40 8.11 -22.00
N GLU A 271 15.41 6.78 -21.97
CA GLU A 271 16.61 6.03 -22.28
C GLU A 271 16.92 6.38 -23.73
N VAL A 272 17.69 7.44 -23.93
CA VAL A 272 18.34 7.79 -25.19
C VAL A 272 19.36 6.70 -25.57
N THR A 273 19.47 5.61 -24.79
CA THR A 273 20.43 4.51 -24.94
C THR A 273 19.83 3.10 -24.93
N THR A 274 18.51 2.89 -25.12
CA THR A 274 17.94 1.52 -25.22
C THR A 274 18.00 0.87 -26.59
N GLY A 275 18.37 1.61 -27.64
CA GLY A 275 18.49 1.01 -28.98
C GLY A 275 19.71 0.10 -29.12
N ILE A 276 20.86 0.52 -28.62
CA ILE A 276 22.15 -0.15 -28.90
C ILE A 276 22.52 -1.13 -27.78
N LEU A 277 22.47 -0.68 -26.52
CA LEU A 277 22.84 -1.54 -25.38
C LEU A 277 21.83 -2.69 -25.19
N GLY A 278 20.54 -2.42 -25.41
CA GLY A 278 19.49 -3.45 -25.38
C GLY A 278 19.67 -4.53 -26.45
N ARG A 279 20.07 -4.13 -27.67
CA ARG A 279 20.41 -5.08 -28.76
C ARG A 279 21.64 -5.91 -28.42
N ILE A 280 22.67 -5.30 -27.85
CA ILE A 280 23.90 -6.02 -27.42
C ILE A 280 23.56 -7.06 -26.34
N VAL A 281 22.76 -6.69 -25.33
CA VAL A 281 22.34 -7.61 -24.26
C VAL A 281 21.47 -8.74 -24.81
N ALA A 282 20.57 -8.45 -25.76
CA ALA A 282 19.75 -9.47 -26.42
C ALA A 282 20.61 -10.45 -27.24
N HIS A 283 21.59 -9.95 -27.99
CA HIS A 283 22.53 -10.80 -28.73
C HIS A 283 23.41 -11.64 -27.81
N LEU A 284 23.90 -11.09 -26.70
CA LEU A 284 24.66 -11.84 -25.70
C LEU A 284 23.82 -12.96 -25.05
N LYS A 285 22.55 -12.70 -24.75
CA LYS A 285 21.62 -13.73 -24.24
C LYS A 285 21.37 -14.83 -25.26
N LEU A 286 21.16 -14.47 -26.53
CA LEU A 286 20.96 -15.45 -27.61
C LEU A 286 22.21 -16.32 -27.82
N ILE A 287 23.40 -15.71 -27.82
CA ILE A 287 24.67 -16.43 -27.89
C ILE A 287 24.81 -17.40 -26.71
N GLY A 288 24.51 -16.95 -25.49
CA GLY A 288 24.51 -17.80 -24.30
C GLY A 288 23.57 -19.01 -24.43
N GLN A 289 22.35 -18.81 -24.94
CA GLN A 289 21.39 -19.89 -25.17
C GLN A 289 21.88 -20.90 -26.24
N VAL A 290 22.48 -20.42 -27.33
CA VAL A 290 23.05 -21.28 -28.38
C VAL A 290 24.23 -22.10 -27.84
N ILE A 291 25.10 -21.50 -27.01
CA ILE A 291 26.22 -22.22 -26.37
C ILE A 291 25.69 -23.34 -25.47
N VAL A 292 24.66 -23.07 -24.67
CA VAL A 292 24.03 -24.08 -23.79
C VAL A 292 23.41 -25.22 -24.61
N LEU A 293 22.74 -24.90 -25.73
CA LEU A 293 22.19 -25.91 -26.65
C LEU A 293 23.27 -26.78 -27.28
N LEU A 294 24.37 -26.18 -27.75
CA LEU A 294 25.50 -26.92 -28.31
C LEU A 294 26.15 -27.82 -27.26
N ALA A 295 26.36 -27.32 -26.04
CA ALA A 295 26.88 -28.11 -24.94
C ALA A 295 25.97 -29.32 -24.62
N ALA A 296 24.65 -29.10 -24.57
CA ALA A 296 23.68 -30.17 -24.37
C ALA A 296 23.72 -31.22 -25.50
N MET A 297 23.80 -30.80 -26.76
CA MET A 297 23.92 -31.74 -27.89
C MET A 297 25.22 -32.55 -27.83
N THR A 298 26.35 -31.93 -27.47
CA THR A 298 27.62 -32.66 -27.31
C THR A 298 27.55 -33.69 -26.19
N ALA A 299 26.90 -33.36 -25.06
CA ALA A 299 26.71 -34.29 -23.96
C ALA A 299 25.83 -35.49 -24.37
N VAL A 300 24.74 -35.25 -25.11
CA VAL A 300 23.88 -36.32 -25.63
C VAL A 300 24.65 -37.21 -26.62
N TYR A 301 25.42 -36.61 -27.52
CA TYR A 301 26.23 -37.35 -28.50
C TYR A 301 27.30 -38.22 -27.82
N GLN A 302 28.03 -37.66 -26.85
CA GLN A 302 29.00 -38.42 -26.06
C GLN A 302 28.35 -39.59 -25.32
N ASN A 303 27.17 -39.38 -24.73
CA ASN A 303 26.43 -40.41 -24.01
C ASN A 303 25.92 -41.52 -24.98
N PHE A 304 25.49 -41.15 -26.18
CA PHE A 304 25.11 -42.10 -27.23
C PHE A 304 26.29 -42.96 -27.69
N LEU A 305 27.46 -42.34 -27.95
CA LEU A 305 28.68 -43.05 -28.32
C LEU A 305 29.14 -44.02 -27.20
N TRP A 306 29.08 -43.59 -25.95
CA TRP A 306 29.42 -44.44 -24.79
C TRP A 306 28.51 -45.67 -24.69
N ARG A 307 27.20 -45.48 -24.89
CA ARG A 307 26.24 -46.60 -24.91
C ARG A 307 26.49 -47.54 -26.07
N PHE A 308 26.82 -47.02 -27.26
CA PHE A 308 27.15 -47.85 -28.42
C PHE A 308 28.45 -48.66 -28.19
N PHE A 309 29.46 -48.04 -27.58
CA PHE A 309 30.71 -48.72 -27.22
C PHE A 309 30.47 -49.85 -26.20
N LEU A 310 29.67 -49.61 -25.16
CA LEU A 310 29.28 -50.63 -24.18
C LEU A 310 28.51 -51.80 -24.82
N LEU A 311 27.55 -51.52 -25.71
CA LEU A 311 26.81 -52.56 -26.44
C LEU A 311 27.72 -53.39 -27.35
N SER A 312 28.72 -52.77 -28.00
CA SER A 312 29.67 -53.48 -28.87
C SER A 312 30.61 -54.43 -28.11
N HIS A 313 30.87 -54.18 -26.83
CA HIS A 313 31.66 -55.08 -25.96
C HIS A 313 30.83 -56.19 -25.34
N TYR A 314 29.52 -56.00 -25.15
CA TYR A 314 28.63 -57.03 -24.63
C TYR A 314 28.33 -58.14 -25.65
N ILE A 315 28.40 -57.84 -26.95
CA ILE A 315 28.15 -58.82 -28.04
C ILE A 315 29.40 -59.69 -28.34
N ARG A 316 30.55 -59.43 -27.71
CA ARG A 316 31.80 -60.21 -27.90
C ARG A 316 32.08 -61.26 -26.82
N VAL A 317 31.13 -61.53 -25.92
CA VAL A 317 31.26 -62.56 -24.88
C VAL A 317 30.05 -63.50 -24.94
N GLU A 318 29.99 -64.29 -26.02
CA GLU A 318 29.37 -65.63 -26.06
C GLU A 318 30.24 -66.53 -26.95
#